data_AF-A0A1A6FN03-F1
#
_entry.id   AF-A0A1A6FN03-F1
#
_cell.length_a   1.000
_cell.length_b   1.000
_cell.length_c   1.000
_cell.angle_alpha   90.00
_cell.angle_beta   90.00
_cell.angle_gamma   90.00
#
_symmetry.space_group_name_H-M   'P 1'
#
loop_
_entity.id
_entity.type
_entity.pdbx_description
1 polymer ?
#
loop_
_entity_poly.entity_id
_entity_poly.type
_entity_poly.pdbx_seq_one_letter_code
_entity_poly.pdbx_strand_id
1 'polypeptide(L)'
;MLSPLDKEVLRSWSRHAVAPRLARVMGRPGTRRGARDDGPRIAVVGNCQSYGVAYGMKLLEPLATVDRFTMIGHSYVTLRALARTLATYDHVFVHEFLPGHLRNGGDSQDLVGLLPKTRLFGPVCFAAFHPDLVFIHDPTRLHGYVTGPLGPYQSALCLFAYLKGLSLDMANALFNENVFEAVGYLDMWGEASRELVETARDKFGLDLSAELMSWSRRGVFMYSSVHPMGFVMCDVARKLLESAGLSPRAINSHYYDIDELARSDIFPVYPPIAKHYGVQGSYLFKCENHHISQGVGDFLTLPQFLARCYEAFAGHDRAELANPRVEGWLADEASSRILIKLARENLAAGLTPAL
;
A
#
# COMPACT_ATOMS: atom_id res chain seq x y z
N MET A 1 14.64 17.89 8.69
CA MET A 1 15.19 17.21 7.50
C MET A 1 14.19 17.39 6.36
N LEU A 2 14.61 17.57 5.11
CA LEU A 2 13.68 17.68 3.97
C LEU A 2 13.00 16.32 3.71
N SER A 3 11.67 16.33 3.54
CA SER A 3 10.90 15.15 3.13
C SER A 3 11.25 14.72 1.69
N PRO A 4 10.90 13.49 1.27
CA PRO A 4 11.01 13.08 -0.13
C PRO A 4 10.30 14.05 -1.09
N LEU A 5 9.11 14.55 -0.71
CA LEU A 5 8.36 15.52 -1.49
C LEU A 5 9.12 16.84 -1.65
N ASP A 6 9.67 17.37 -0.56
CA ASP A 6 10.45 18.62 -0.60
C ASP A 6 11.63 18.51 -1.57
N LYS A 7 12.36 17.38 -1.50
CA LYS A 7 13.52 17.12 -2.37
C LYS A 7 13.10 17.05 -3.83
N GLU A 8 11.99 16.39 -4.15
CA GLU A 8 11.57 16.25 -5.54
C GLU A 8 10.99 17.54 -6.13
N VAL A 9 10.27 18.34 -5.34
CA VAL A 9 9.85 19.69 -5.77
C VAL A 9 11.07 20.55 -6.11
N LEU A 10 12.10 20.56 -5.27
CA LEU A 10 13.34 21.30 -5.54
C LEU A 10 14.06 20.81 -6.81
N ARG A 11 14.16 19.49 -6.99
CA ARG A 11 14.76 18.87 -8.19
C ARG A 11 13.98 19.23 -9.45
N SER A 12 12.66 19.10 -9.43
CA SER A 12 11.78 19.42 -10.55
C SER A 12 11.90 20.90 -10.95
N TRP A 13 11.93 21.82 -9.98
CA TRP A 13 12.17 23.25 -10.25
C TRP A 13 13.53 23.51 -10.89
N SER A 14 14.58 22.89 -10.37
CA SER A 14 15.92 23.00 -10.95
C SER A 14 15.95 22.54 -12.41
N ARG A 15 15.37 21.36 -12.70
CA ARG A 15 15.34 20.76 -14.04
C ARG A 15 14.46 21.53 -15.03
N HIS A 16 13.26 21.93 -14.64
CA HIS A 16 12.24 22.39 -15.59
C HIS A 16 11.99 23.90 -15.59
N ALA A 17 12.29 24.61 -14.50
CA ALA A 17 12.07 26.05 -14.41
C ALA A 17 13.37 26.85 -14.53
N VAL A 18 14.44 26.41 -13.86
CA VAL A 18 15.68 27.19 -13.73
C VAL A 18 16.69 26.88 -14.85
N ALA A 19 17.05 25.61 -15.04
CA ALA A 19 18.06 25.22 -16.03
C ALA A 19 17.74 25.69 -17.47
N PRO A 20 16.49 25.61 -17.96
CA PRO A 20 16.15 26.11 -19.30
C PRO A 20 16.28 27.62 -19.44
N ARG A 21 15.99 28.39 -18.37
CA ARG A 21 16.14 29.85 -18.37
C ARG A 21 17.60 30.26 -18.36
N LEU A 22 18.42 29.61 -17.53
CA LEU A 22 19.88 29.85 -17.51
C LEU A 22 20.53 29.50 -18.85
N ALA A 23 20.13 28.39 -19.49
CA ALA A 23 20.64 28.01 -20.81
C ALA A 23 20.35 29.09 -21.87
N ARG A 24 19.14 29.67 -21.87
CA ARG A 24 18.79 30.79 -22.76
C ARG A 24 19.62 32.04 -22.48
N VAL A 25 19.82 32.40 -21.21
CA VAL A 25 20.58 33.60 -20.81
C VAL A 25 22.06 33.46 -21.16
N MET A 26 22.65 32.28 -21.02
CA MET A 26 24.07 32.04 -21.30
C MET A 26 24.40 31.88 -22.79
N GLY A 27 23.44 32.10 -23.70
CA GLY A 27 23.68 32.00 -25.15
C GLY A 27 24.15 30.62 -25.63
N ARG A 28 24.12 29.60 -24.75
CA ARG A 28 24.30 28.21 -25.16
C ARG A 28 23.10 27.89 -26.02
N PRO A 29 23.26 27.37 -27.26
CA PRO A 29 22.12 26.89 -28.03
C PRO A 29 21.39 25.96 -27.10
N GLY A 30 20.22 26.40 -26.60
CA GLY A 30 19.54 25.76 -25.48
C GLY A 30 19.46 24.32 -25.89
N THR A 31 20.21 23.45 -25.20
CA THR A 31 20.51 22.09 -25.65
C THR A 31 19.24 21.58 -26.29
N ARG A 32 19.19 21.50 -27.64
CA ARG A 32 18.03 21.00 -28.37
C ARG A 32 17.53 19.83 -27.56
N ARG A 33 16.33 19.88 -26.94
CA ARG A 33 15.73 18.83 -26.08
C ARG A 33 16.65 17.62 -26.04
N GLY A 34 17.61 17.58 -25.10
CA GLY A 34 18.90 16.91 -25.32
C GLY A 34 18.80 15.44 -25.75
N ALA A 35 18.60 15.14 -27.03
CA ALA A 35 18.52 13.81 -27.67
C ALA A 35 17.79 12.67 -26.90
N ARG A 36 17.07 12.96 -25.80
CA ARG A 36 16.54 12.00 -24.83
C ARG A 36 15.12 12.30 -24.34
N ASP A 37 14.58 13.49 -24.60
CA ASP A 37 13.26 13.93 -24.10
C ASP A 37 12.33 14.40 -25.24
N ASP A 38 11.99 13.48 -26.14
CA ASP A 38 10.95 13.72 -27.16
C ASP A 38 9.55 13.29 -26.70
N GLY A 39 9.44 12.57 -25.58
CA GLY A 39 8.17 12.11 -25.01
C GLY A 39 7.52 13.08 -24.01
N PRO A 40 6.31 12.74 -23.52
CA PRO A 40 5.57 13.57 -22.57
C PRO A 40 6.24 13.59 -21.19
N ARG A 41 5.98 14.65 -20.42
CA ARG A 41 6.37 14.73 -19.01
C ARG A 41 5.19 14.34 -18.14
N ILE A 42 5.40 13.34 -17.29
CA ILE A 42 4.38 12.73 -16.46
C ILE A 42 4.80 12.88 -14.99
N ALA A 43 3.92 13.45 -14.18
CA ALA A 43 4.06 13.46 -12.73
C ALA A 43 3.14 12.41 -12.11
N VAL A 44 3.67 11.60 -11.19
CA VAL A 44 2.91 10.67 -10.37
C VAL A 44 3.08 11.04 -8.91
N VAL A 45 2.01 11.49 -8.26
CA VAL A 45 1.99 11.87 -6.84
C VAL A 45 1.30 10.78 -6.05
N GLY A 46 1.88 10.32 -4.94
CA GLY A 46 1.18 9.37 -4.07
C GLY A 46 2.02 8.71 -3.00
N ASN A 47 1.40 7.76 -2.29
CA ASN A 47 2.01 7.00 -1.20
C ASN A 47 2.96 5.89 -1.73
N CYS A 48 3.10 4.79 -0.99
CA CYS A 48 3.96 3.65 -1.34
C CYS A 48 3.69 3.07 -2.75
N GLN A 49 2.45 3.04 -3.21
CA GLN A 49 2.10 2.47 -4.53
C GLN A 49 2.53 3.36 -5.71
N SER A 50 2.78 4.66 -5.47
CA SER A 50 3.17 5.61 -6.52
C SER A 50 4.43 5.19 -7.28
N TYR A 51 5.32 4.43 -6.63
CA TYR A 51 6.51 3.91 -7.29
C TYR A 51 6.16 2.92 -8.40
N GLY A 52 5.33 1.92 -8.10
CA GLY A 52 4.93 0.91 -9.08
C GLY A 52 4.26 1.54 -10.29
N VAL A 53 3.41 2.55 -10.09
CA VAL A 53 2.80 3.30 -11.21
C VAL A 53 3.85 4.07 -12.01
N ALA A 54 4.69 4.87 -11.36
CA ALA A 54 5.71 5.67 -12.05
C ALA A 54 6.70 4.79 -12.83
N TYR A 55 7.10 3.67 -12.23
CA TYR A 55 7.96 2.67 -12.84
C TYR A 55 7.28 2.03 -14.05
N GLY A 56 6.04 1.54 -13.88
CA GLY A 56 5.23 0.99 -14.96
C GLY A 56 5.05 1.98 -16.12
N MET A 57 4.77 3.25 -15.82
CA MET A 57 4.65 4.29 -16.85
C MET A 57 5.96 4.49 -17.62
N LYS A 58 7.10 4.55 -16.92
CA LYS A 58 8.40 4.72 -17.58
C LYS A 58 8.78 3.50 -18.42
N LEU A 59 8.39 2.31 -17.97
CA LEU A 59 8.63 1.07 -18.69
C LEU A 59 7.76 0.98 -19.96
N LEU A 60 6.47 1.34 -19.86
CA LEU A 60 5.50 1.32 -20.95
C LEU A 60 5.68 2.47 -21.96
N GLU A 61 6.21 3.62 -21.51
CA GLU A 61 6.56 4.77 -22.35
C GLU A 61 8.02 5.23 -22.09
N PRO A 62 9.02 4.57 -22.71
CA PRO A 62 10.43 4.85 -22.46
C PRO A 62 10.87 6.27 -22.81
N LEU A 63 10.17 6.96 -23.73
CA LEU A 63 10.51 8.33 -24.13
C LEU A 63 9.93 9.37 -23.17
N ALA A 64 8.96 9.00 -22.32
CA ALA A 64 8.43 9.93 -21.33
C ALA A 64 9.46 10.24 -20.24
N THR A 65 9.48 11.48 -19.77
CA THR A 65 10.05 11.80 -18.46
C THR A 65 8.99 11.51 -17.41
N VAL A 66 9.27 10.62 -16.47
CA VAL A 66 8.34 10.29 -15.38
C VAL A 66 8.99 10.65 -14.05
N ASP A 67 8.39 11.57 -13.30
CA ASP A 67 8.84 11.96 -11.97
C ASP A 67 7.81 11.55 -10.91
N ARG A 68 8.31 10.98 -9.80
CA ARG A 68 7.51 10.51 -8.67
C ARG A 68 7.58 11.51 -7.52
N PHE A 69 6.43 11.94 -7.02
CA PHE A 69 6.29 12.80 -5.86
C PHE A 69 5.69 12.00 -4.70
N THR A 70 6.55 11.51 -3.81
CA THR A 70 6.11 10.69 -2.67
C THR A 70 5.38 11.53 -1.62
N MET A 71 4.12 11.20 -1.38
CA MET A 71 3.24 11.80 -0.38
C MET A 71 3.19 10.91 0.87
N ILE A 72 4.29 10.85 1.61
CA ILE A 72 4.40 10.09 2.87
C ILE A 72 5.00 11.02 3.94
N GLY A 73 4.33 11.09 5.10
CA GLY A 73 4.72 11.99 6.19
C GLY A 73 4.42 13.46 5.90
N HIS A 74 4.96 14.34 6.74
CA HIS A 74 4.78 15.78 6.67
C HIS A 74 5.85 16.44 5.78
N SER A 75 5.42 17.37 4.92
CA SER A 75 6.27 18.14 4.00
C SER A 75 6.22 19.64 4.27
N TYR A 76 7.29 20.37 3.94
CA TYR A 76 7.29 21.84 4.00
C TYR A 76 6.69 22.49 2.73
N VAL A 77 6.46 21.69 1.68
CA VAL A 77 5.76 22.11 0.47
C VAL A 77 4.31 22.47 0.79
N THR A 78 3.88 23.64 0.32
CA THR A 78 2.46 24.05 0.36
C THR A 78 1.72 23.54 -0.87
N LEU A 79 0.39 23.39 -0.77
CA LEU A 79 -0.46 23.00 -1.88
C LEU A 79 -0.23 23.86 -3.15
N ARG A 80 -0.13 25.19 -3.00
CA ARG A 80 0.14 26.11 -4.13
C ARG A 80 1.54 25.93 -4.73
N ALA A 81 2.53 25.56 -3.94
CA ALA A 81 3.87 25.26 -4.45
C ALA A 81 3.88 23.94 -5.22
N LEU A 82 3.19 22.92 -4.71
CA LEU A 82 2.99 21.65 -5.40
C LEU A 82 2.26 21.87 -6.74
N ALA A 83 1.11 22.54 -6.74
CA ALA A 83 0.34 22.82 -7.95
C ALA A 83 1.17 23.56 -9.03
N ARG A 84 1.96 24.58 -8.63
CA ARG A 84 2.87 25.29 -9.54
C ARG A 84 3.96 24.39 -10.13
N THR A 85 4.45 23.43 -9.35
CA THR A 85 5.45 22.45 -9.80
C THR A 85 4.84 21.50 -10.81
N LEU A 86 3.70 20.90 -10.47
CA LEU A 86 2.97 19.94 -11.30
C LEU A 86 2.41 20.58 -12.57
N ALA A 87 2.13 21.89 -12.56
CA ALA A 87 1.74 22.64 -13.75
C ALA A 87 2.78 22.56 -14.88
N THR A 88 4.05 22.27 -14.58
CA THR A 88 5.10 22.11 -15.58
C THR A 88 5.05 20.78 -16.34
N TYR A 89 4.28 19.79 -15.90
CA TYR A 89 4.15 18.47 -16.53
C TYR A 89 2.99 18.43 -17.53
N ASP A 90 3.03 17.53 -18.51
CA ASP A 90 1.99 17.40 -19.53
C ASP A 90 0.81 16.55 -18.98
N HIS A 91 1.11 15.51 -18.21
CA HIS A 91 0.13 14.69 -17.47
C HIS A 91 0.45 14.66 -15.98
N VAL A 92 -0.58 14.69 -15.14
CA VAL A 92 -0.46 14.68 -13.67
C VAL A 92 -1.44 13.66 -13.12
N PHE A 93 -0.91 12.59 -12.54
CA PHE A 93 -1.68 11.55 -11.86
C PHE A 93 -1.42 11.64 -10.36
N VAL A 94 -2.49 11.63 -9.57
CA VAL A 94 -2.43 11.86 -8.12
C VAL A 94 -3.23 10.77 -7.40
N HIS A 95 -2.58 10.04 -6.50
CA HIS A 95 -3.29 9.27 -5.47
C HIS A 95 -4.08 10.22 -4.58
N GLU A 96 -5.29 9.80 -4.21
CA GLU A 96 -6.04 10.48 -3.17
C GLU A 96 -5.21 10.59 -1.88
N PHE A 97 -5.16 11.79 -1.30
CA PHE A 97 -4.47 12.04 -0.05
C PHE A 97 -5.26 13.04 0.80
N LEU A 98 -5.20 12.84 2.11
CA LEU A 98 -5.93 13.65 3.10
C LEU A 98 -5.09 14.85 3.59
N PRO A 99 -5.71 15.83 4.27
CA PRO A 99 -4.96 16.89 4.94
C PRO A 99 -3.95 16.34 5.96
N GLY A 100 -2.80 17.00 6.05
CA GLY A 100 -1.72 16.67 7.00
C GLY A 100 -0.37 16.36 6.34
N HIS A 101 -0.36 16.05 5.05
CA HIS A 101 0.90 15.83 4.31
C HIS A 101 1.59 17.12 3.85
N LEU A 102 0.81 18.17 3.59
CA LEU A 102 1.29 19.44 3.06
C LEU A 102 1.32 20.52 4.13
N ARG A 103 2.28 21.44 3.99
CA ARG A 103 2.37 22.61 4.86
C ARG A 103 1.14 23.49 4.68
N ASN A 104 0.53 23.87 5.80
CA ASN A 104 -0.71 24.64 5.89
C ASN A 104 -1.95 23.89 5.35
N GLY A 105 -1.90 22.55 5.31
CA GLY A 105 -3.03 21.72 4.89
C GLY A 105 -3.22 21.64 3.38
N GLY A 106 -4.41 21.19 3.00
CA GLY A 106 -4.80 20.88 1.63
C GLY A 106 -4.83 19.38 1.36
N ASP A 107 -5.78 18.95 0.53
CA ASP A 107 -5.94 17.56 0.09
C ASP A 107 -5.83 17.42 -1.44
N SER A 108 -6.07 16.20 -1.94
CA SER A 108 -6.03 15.92 -3.37
C SER A 108 -7.15 16.62 -4.16
N GLN A 109 -8.31 16.90 -3.55
CA GLN A 109 -9.41 17.60 -4.22
C GLN A 109 -9.09 19.10 -4.36
N ASP A 110 -8.51 19.70 -3.32
CA ASP A 110 -7.99 21.07 -3.39
C ASP A 110 -6.93 21.21 -4.50
N LEU A 111 -6.09 20.19 -4.67
CA LEU A 111 -5.10 20.16 -5.76
C LEU A 111 -5.76 20.12 -7.14
N VAL A 112 -6.81 19.30 -7.32
CA VAL A 112 -7.59 19.25 -8.57
C VAL A 112 -8.22 20.63 -8.85
N GLY A 113 -8.76 21.30 -7.83
CA GLY A 113 -9.31 22.65 -7.98
C GLY A 113 -8.28 23.69 -8.44
N LEU A 114 -7.03 23.59 -7.96
CA LEU A 114 -5.94 24.47 -8.38
C LEU A 114 -5.29 24.08 -9.71
N LEU A 115 -5.39 22.81 -10.10
CA LEU A 115 -4.78 22.26 -11.31
C LEU A 115 -5.74 21.28 -12.00
N PRO A 116 -6.72 21.77 -12.79
CA PRO A 116 -7.79 20.95 -13.36
C PRO A 116 -7.36 19.82 -14.31
N LYS A 117 -6.11 19.83 -14.81
CA LYS A 117 -5.55 18.72 -15.60
C LYS A 117 -5.14 17.50 -14.76
N THR A 118 -5.19 17.62 -13.44
CA THR A 118 -4.87 16.55 -12.49
C THR A 118 -5.91 15.44 -12.58
N ARG A 119 -5.44 14.20 -12.64
CA ARG A 119 -6.30 13.02 -12.66
C ARG A 119 -6.06 12.22 -11.40
N LEU A 120 -7.13 11.98 -10.66
CA LEU A 120 -7.06 11.15 -9.47
C LEU A 120 -7.03 9.68 -9.88
N PHE A 121 -6.30 8.88 -9.13
CA PHE A 121 -6.37 7.42 -9.19
C PHE A 121 -6.36 6.84 -7.78
N GLY A 122 -7.05 5.71 -7.62
CA GLY A 122 -7.24 5.09 -6.32
C GLY A 122 -6.10 4.16 -5.94
N PRO A 123 -5.94 3.90 -4.62
CA PRO A 123 -5.10 2.80 -4.19
C PRO A 123 -5.72 1.47 -4.64
N VAL A 124 -4.87 0.51 -5.03
CA VAL A 124 -5.30 -0.88 -5.16
C VAL A 124 -5.31 -1.51 -3.78
N CYS A 125 -6.51 -1.81 -3.28
CA CYS A 125 -6.74 -2.50 -2.01
C CYS A 125 -7.48 -3.81 -2.29
N PHE A 126 -7.04 -4.90 -1.65
CA PHE A 126 -7.69 -6.20 -1.80
C PHE A 126 -7.45 -7.06 -0.56
N ALA A 127 -8.45 -7.09 0.34
CA ALA A 127 -8.32 -7.68 1.66
C ALA A 127 -8.48 -9.21 1.69
N ALA A 128 -9.00 -9.84 0.63
CA ALA A 128 -9.38 -11.27 0.68
C ALA A 128 -8.21 -12.20 1.02
N PHE A 129 -6.99 -11.89 0.54
CA PHE A 129 -5.80 -12.68 0.87
C PHE A 129 -5.30 -12.50 2.31
N HIS A 130 -5.60 -11.35 2.93
CA HIS A 130 -5.04 -10.93 4.22
C HIS A 130 -6.13 -10.38 5.14
N PRO A 131 -7.22 -11.13 5.40
CA PRO A 131 -8.35 -10.63 6.15
C PRO A 131 -8.03 -10.38 7.62
N ASP A 132 -6.97 -10.98 8.14
CA ASP A 132 -6.45 -10.75 9.49
C ASP A 132 -5.61 -9.47 9.61
N LEU A 133 -5.09 -8.94 8.50
CA LEU A 133 -4.32 -7.71 8.50
C LEU A 133 -5.24 -6.53 8.81
N VAL A 134 -4.97 -5.86 9.92
CA VAL A 134 -5.66 -4.65 10.35
C VAL A 134 -4.68 -3.54 10.70
N PHE A 135 -5.21 -2.32 10.71
CA PHE A 135 -4.55 -1.17 11.29
C PHE A 135 -5.18 -0.88 12.64
N ILE A 136 -4.34 -0.66 13.66
CA ILE A 136 -4.77 -0.18 14.96
C ILE A 136 -4.60 1.34 14.95
N HIS A 137 -5.72 2.03 15.01
CA HIS A 137 -5.73 3.49 15.04
C HIS A 137 -5.58 3.95 16.48
N ASP A 138 -4.59 4.81 16.73
CA ASP A 138 -4.51 5.55 17.97
C ASP A 138 -5.41 6.78 17.84
N PRO A 139 -6.61 6.80 18.46
CA PRO A 139 -7.55 7.91 18.32
C PRO A 139 -7.03 9.20 18.97
N THR A 140 -5.96 9.13 19.75
CA THR A 140 -5.36 10.29 20.43
C THR A 140 -4.37 11.04 19.54
N ARG A 141 -3.97 10.47 18.39
CA ARG A 141 -2.97 11.04 17.49
C ARG A 141 -3.53 11.25 16.09
N LEU A 142 -3.27 12.43 15.50
CA LEU A 142 -3.62 12.70 14.11
C LEU A 142 -2.80 11.78 13.19
N HIS A 143 -3.49 10.86 12.49
CA HIS A 143 -2.87 9.82 11.65
C HIS A 143 -1.93 8.86 12.40
N GLY A 144 -2.20 8.62 13.69
CA GLY A 144 -1.43 7.70 14.51
C GLY A 144 -1.84 6.25 14.30
N TYR A 145 -0.87 5.42 13.93
CA TYR A 145 -1.00 3.96 13.94
C TYR A 145 -0.11 3.38 15.03
N VAL A 146 -0.61 2.35 15.71
CA VAL A 146 0.26 1.52 16.56
C VAL A 146 1.17 0.71 15.65
N THR A 147 2.47 0.91 15.80
CA THR A 147 3.50 0.23 15.01
C THR A 147 4.01 -1.00 15.76
N GLY A 148 4.07 -2.13 15.08
CA GLY A 148 4.59 -3.39 15.59
C GLY A 148 5.72 -3.94 14.72
N PRO A 149 5.91 -5.27 14.69
CA PRO A 149 7.03 -5.90 13.98
C PRO A 149 7.00 -5.74 12.46
N LEU A 150 5.86 -5.38 11.87
CA LEU A 150 5.66 -5.14 10.44
C LEU A 150 5.14 -3.72 10.18
N GLY A 151 5.76 -2.74 10.84
CA GLY A 151 5.33 -1.36 10.76
C GLY A 151 3.88 -1.22 11.24
N PRO A 152 2.96 -0.61 10.47
CA PRO A 152 1.58 -0.38 10.88
C PRO A 152 0.67 -1.62 10.73
N TYR A 153 1.16 -2.73 10.16
CA TYR A 153 0.37 -3.94 9.97
C TYR A 153 0.28 -4.76 11.26
N GLN A 154 -0.95 -5.05 11.67
CA GLN A 154 -1.26 -5.81 12.87
C GLN A 154 -2.20 -6.98 12.52
N SER A 155 -2.30 -7.96 13.43
CA SER A 155 -3.25 -9.06 13.33
C SER A 155 -4.47 -8.81 14.21
N ALA A 156 -5.66 -8.95 13.65
CA ALA A 156 -6.92 -8.81 14.38
C ALA A 156 -7.08 -9.91 15.42
N LEU A 157 -6.75 -11.17 15.08
CA LEU A 157 -6.80 -12.29 16.01
C LEU A 157 -5.77 -12.13 17.14
N CYS A 158 -4.56 -11.65 16.82
CA CYS A 158 -3.54 -11.35 17.82
C CYS A 158 -4.00 -10.26 18.79
N LEU A 159 -4.56 -9.17 18.27
CA LEU A 159 -5.09 -8.07 19.08
C LEU A 159 -6.24 -8.56 19.97
N PHE A 160 -7.19 -9.32 19.43
CA PHE A 160 -8.27 -9.92 20.22
C PHE A 160 -7.72 -10.77 21.37
N ALA A 161 -6.77 -11.67 21.07
CA ALA A 161 -6.18 -12.56 22.06
C ALA A 161 -5.49 -11.78 23.18
N TYR A 162 -4.71 -10.76 22.83
CA TYR A 162 -4.04 -9.89 23.80
C TYR A 162 -5.07 -9.17 24.69
N LEU A 163 -6.09 -8.55 24.10
CA LEU A 163 -7.12 -7.80 24.83
C LEU A 163 -8.01 -8.68 25.71
N LYS A 164 -8.12 -9.99 25.41
CA LYS A 164 -8.79 -10.98 26.27
C LYS A 164 -7.86 -11.66 27.28
N GLY A 165 -6.58 -11.29 27.32
CA GLY A 165 -5.61 -11.86 28.25
C GLY A 165 -5.27 -13.32 27.96
N LEU A 166 -5.31 -13.74 26.69
CA LEU A 166 -4.91 -15.09 26.29
C LEU A 166 -3.38 -15.20 26.28
N SER A 167 -2.85 -16.41 26.51
CA SER A 167 -1.42 -16.67 26.36
C SER A 167 -1.00 -16.66 24.88
N LEU A 168 0.31 -16.55 24.62
CA LEU A 168 0.85 -16.67 23.25
C LEU A 168 0.50 -17.99 22.58
N ASP A 169 0.50 -19.10 23.32
CA ASP A 169 0.13 -20.42 22.78
C ASP A 169 -1.36 -20.47 22.39
N MET A 170 -2.23 -19.87 23.21
CA MET A 170 -3.65 -19.75 22.88
C MET A 170 -3.88 -18.80 21.70
N ALA A 171 -3.11 -17.71 21.60
CA ALA A 171 -3.16 -16.81 20.46
C ALA A 171 -2.73 -17.52 19.17
N ASN A 172 -1.65 -18.31 19.21
CA ASN A 172 -1.20 -19.12 18.08
C ASN A 172 -2.27 -20.14 17.66
N ALA A 173 -2.92 -20.79 18.63
CA ALA A 173 -4.02 -21.72 18.38
C ALA A 173 -5.27 -21.10 17.71
N LEU A 174 -5.37 -19.76 17.62
CA LEU A 174 -6.42 -19.10 16.83
C LEU A 174 -6.19 -19.16 15.32
N PHE A 175 -4.99 -19.49 14.85
CA PHE A 175 -4.64 -19.42 13.42
C PHE A 175 -5.01 -20.71 12.67
N ASN A 176 -6.22 -21.22 12.87
CA ASN A 176 -6.72 -22.47 12.30
C ASN A 176 -8.00 -22.27 11.46
N GLU A 177 -8.27 -23.21 10.54
CA GLU A 177 -9.40 -23.15 9.58
C GLU A 177 -10.76 -22.93 10.26
N ASN A 178 -11.03 -23.61 11.38
CA ASN A 178 -12.26 -23.46 12.15
C ASN A 178 -12.48 -22.05 12.72
N VAL A 179 -11.41 -21.38 13.14
CA VAL A 179 -11.48 -19.99 13.61
C VAL A 179 -11.72 -19.06 12.43
N PHE A 180 -11.04 -19.30 11.30
CA PHE A 180 -11.18 -18.48 10.10
C PHE A 180 -12.59 -18.56 9.51
N GLU A 181 -13.21 -19.73 9.53
CA GLU A 181 -14.63 -19.91 9.20
C GLU A 181 -15.52 -19.12 10.18
N ALA A 182 -15.28 -19.25 11.49
CA ALA A 182 -16.08 -18.55 12.52
C ALA A 182 -16.03 -17.02 12.42
N VAL A 183 -14.91 -16.45 11.93
CA VAL A 183 -14.76 -14.99 11.75
C VAL A 183 -14.99 -14.53 10.31
N GLY A 184 -15.39 -15.43 9.40
CA GLY A 184 -15.71 -15.10 8.00
C GLY A 184 -14.51 -14.84 7.09
N TYR A 185 -13.30 -15.20 7.49
CA TYR A 185 -12.08 -14.96 6.71
C TYR A 185 -12.02 -15.71 5.37
N LEU A 186 -12.79 -16.80 5.23
CA LEU A 186 -12.84 -17.59 4.01
C LEU A 186 -13.74 -16.97 2.92
N ASP A 187 -14.66 -16.07 3.30
CA ASP A 187 -15.71 -15.54 2.40
C ASP A 187 -15.47 -14.08 1.94
N MET A 188 -14.22 -13.61 2.01
CA MET A 188 -13.87 -12.20 1.74
C MET A 188 -13.73 -11.85 0.25
N TRP A 189 -13.62 -12.84 -0.64
CA TRP A 189 -13.34 -12.62 -2.07
C TRP A 189 -14.39 -11.74 -2.76
N GLY A 190 -15.67 -12.04 -2.54
CA GLY A 190 -16.77 -11.35 -3.23
C GLY A 190 -16.83 -9.87 -2.87
N GLU A 191 -16.70 -9.53 -1.59
CA GLU A 191 -16.69 -8.16 -1.10
C GLU A 191 -15.44 -7.40 -1.56
N ALA A 192 -14.25 -7.98 -1.38
CA ALA A 192 -12.99 -7.34 -1.79
C ALA A 192 -12.90 -7.09 -3.30
N SER A 193 -13.41 -8.03 -4.12
CA SER A 193 -13.47 -7.88 -5.57
C SER A 193 -14.40 -6.75 -5.98
N ARG A 194 -15.57 -6.68 -5.34
CA ARG A 194 -16.57 -5.65 -5.59
C ARG A 194 -16.02 -4.28 -5.21
N GLU A 195 -15.49 -4.15 -3.99
CA GLU A 195 -14.92 -2.90 -3.49
C GLU A 195 -13.83 -2.36 -4.41
N LEU A 196 -12.88 -3.22 -4.83
CA LEU A 196 -11.80 -2.83 -5.73
C LEU A 196 -12.32 -2.30 -7.07
N VAL A 197 -13.22 -3.05 -7.72
CA VAL A 197 -13.71 -2.72 -9.06
C VAL A 197 -14.65 -1.52 -9.04
N GLU A 198 -15.60 -1.48 -8.10
CA GLU A 198 -16.55 -0.37 -7.99
C GLU A 198 -15.84 0.92 -7.56
N THR A 199 -14.91 0.86 -6.60
CA THR A 199 -14.13 2.04 -6.21
C THR A 199 -13.29 2.57 -7.38
N ALA A 200 -12.56 1.70 -8.09
CA ALA A 200 -11.74 2.11 -9.23
C ALA A 200 -12.59 2.74 -10.35
N ARG A 201 -13.74 2.14 -10.66
CA ARG A 201 -14.64 2.62 -11.72
C ARG A 201 -15.36 3.90 -11.33
N ASP A 202 -16.04 3.90 -10.20
CA ASP A 202 -17.02 4.94 -9.86
C ASP A 202 -16.33 6.20 -9.34
N LYS A 203 -15.21 6.05 -8.61
CA LYS A 203 -14.46 7.21 -8.09
C LYS A 203 -13.38 7.71 -9.03
N PHE A 204 -12.76 6.82 -9.81
CA PHE A 204 -11.56 7.17 -10.58
C PHE A 204 -11.72 6.96 -12.10
N GLY A 205 -12.83 6.39 -12.57
CA GLY A 205 -13.05 6.12 -13.99
C GLY A 205 -12.12 5.05 -14.57
N LEU A 206 -11.54 4.19 -13.72
CA LEU A 206 -10.70 3.07 -14.11
C LEU A 206 -11.46 1.75 -13.96
N ASP A 207 -11.88 1.15 -15.07
CA ASP A 207 -12.42 -0.21 -15.04
C ASP A 207 -11.28 -1.23 -14.97
N LEU A 208 -11.17 -1.90 -13.80
CA LEU A 208 -10.19 -2.93 -13.49
C LEU A 208 -10.79 -4.36 -13.52
N SER A 209 -12.02 -4.53 -14.05
CA SER A 209 -12.70 -5.83 -14.02
C SER A 209 -11.91 -6.93 -14.76
N ALA A 210 -11.38 -6.61 -15.94
CA ALA A 210 -10.59 -7.56 -16.74
C ALA A 210 -9.23 -7.85 -16.09
N GLU A 211 -8.64 -6.83 -15.48
CA GLU A 211 -7.35 -6.90 -14.79
C GLU A 211 -7.47 -7.78 -13.55
N LEU A 212 -8.49 -7.59 -12.71
CA LEU A 212 -8.75 -8.45 -11.55
C LEU A 212 -8.90 -9.92 -11.97
N MET A 213 -9.62 -10.21 -13.04
CA MET A 213 -9.73 -11.58 -13.57
C MET A 213 -8.38 -12.13 -14.03
N SER A 214 -7.53 -11.28 -14.64
CA SER A 214 -6.18 -11.66 -15.06
C SER A 214 -5.26 -11.93 -13.88
N TRP A 215 -5.25 -11.05 -12.89
CA TRP A 215 -4.45 -11.16 -11.68
C TRP A 215 -4.83 -12.42 -10.89
N SER A 216 -6.13 -12.68 -10.73
CA SER A 216 -6.65 -13.83 -9.99
C SER A 216 -6.19 -15.17 -10.58
N ARG A 217 -6.06 -15.27 -11.92
CA ARG A 217 -5.54 -16.48 -12.57
C ARG A 217 -4.04 -16.69 -12.37
N ARG A 218 -3.29 -15.65 -12.00
CA ARG A 218 -1.85 -15.73 -11.73
C ARG A 218 -1.55 -16.19 -10.30
N GLY A 219 -2.55 -16.22 -9.42
CA GLY A 219 -2.41 -16.52 -7.99
C GLY A 219 -2.46 -15.27 -7.13
N VAL A 220 -1.67 -15.24 -6.05
CA VAL A 220 -1.59 -14.08 -5.15
C VAL A 220 -1.03 -12.89 -5.91
N PHE A 221 -1.71 -11.74 -5.85
CA PHE A 221 -1.30 -10.50 -6.52
C PHE A 221 -1.07 -9.34 -5.55
N MET A 222 -1.02 -9.64 -4.25
CA MET A 222 -0.88 -8.69 -3.15
C MET A 222 0.16 -9.21 -2.14
N TYR A 223 1.06 -8.36 -1.66
CA TYR A 223 1.96 -8.60 -0.53
C TYR A 223 1.32 -8.28 0.83
N SER A 224 0.28 -7.45 0.83
CA SER A 224 -0.54 -7.09 1.99
C SER A 224 -1.91 -6.64 1.45
N SER A 225 -2.88 -6.30 2.31
CA SER A 225 -4.17 -5.78 1.83
C SER A 225 -4.07 -4.49 1.00
N VAL A 226 -2.94 -3.75 1.09
CA VAL A 226 -2.70 -2.46 0.43
C VAL A 226 -1.41 -2.40 -0.37
N HIS A 227 -0.60 -3.47 -0.40
CA HIS A 227 0.65 -3.54 -1.19
C HIS A 227 0.48 -4.52 -2.35
N PRO A 228 0.00 -4.08 -3.51
CA PRO A 228 -0.06 -4.89 -4.73
C PRO A 228 1.33 -5.27 -5.26
N MET A 229 1.41 -6.36 -6.01
CA MET A 229 2.63 -6.76 -6.72
C MET A 229 2.92 -5.86 -7.93
N GLY A 230 4.19 -5.80 -8.35
CA GLY A 230 4.64 -4.91 -9.44
C GLY A 230 3.84 -5.02 -10.75
N PHE A 231 3.42 -6.24 -11.13
CA PHE A 231 2.62 -6.41 -12.35
C PHE A 231 1.22 -5.78 -12.27
N VAL A 232 0.61 -5.77 -11.08
CA VAL A 232 -0.68 -5.10 -10.83
C VAL A 232 -0.50 -3.61 -11.05
N MET A 233 0.58 -3.05 -10.52
CA MET A 233 0.90 -1.63 -10.68
C MET A 233 1.23 -1.25 -12.12
N CYS A 234 1.87 -2.15 -12.87
CA CYS A 234 2.10 -1.96 -14.30
C CYS A 234 0.79 -1.94 -15.10
N ASP A 235 -0.17 -2.80 -14.76
CA ASP A 235 -1.49 -2.81 -15.41
C ASP A 235 -2.29 -1.54 -15.09
N VAL A 236 -2.24 -1.06 -13.84
CA VAL A 236 -2.80 0.25 -13.47
C VAL A 236 -2.12 1.39 -14.25
N ALA A 237 -0.79 1.38 -14.34
CA ALA A 237 -0.04 2.37 -15.13
C ALA A 237 -0.49 2.39 -16.59
N ARG A 238 -0.71 1.22 -17.20
CA ARG A 238 -1.21 1.10 -18.58
C ARG A 238 -2.56 1.78 -18.74
N LYS A 239 -3.54 1.50 -17.87
CA LYS A 239 -4.86 2.13 -17.91
C LYS A 239 -4.79 3.65 -17.75
N LEU A 240 -3.93 4.13 -16.86
CA LEU A 240 -3.73 5.56 -16.67
C LEU A 240 -3.15 6.23 -17.93
N LEU A 241 -2.14 5.62 -18.57
CA LEU A 241 -1.60 6.11 -19.84
C LEU A 241 -2.64 6.10 -20.96
N GLU A 242 -3.41 5.03 -21.10
CA GLU A 242 -4.49 4.90 -22.09
C GLU A 242 -5.56 5.98 -21.88
N SER A 243 -5.98 6.19 -20.63
CA SER A 243 -6.93 7.27 -20.29
C SER A 243 -6.38 8.64 -20.70
N ALA A 244 -5.06 8.82 -20.72
CA ALA A 244 -4.37 10.05 -21.11
C ALA A 244 -4.19 10.21 -22.62
N GLY A 245 -4.73 9.28 -23.40
CA GLY A 245 -4.59 9.27 -24.86
C GLY A 245 -3.19 8.86 -25.32
N LEU A 246 -2.39 8.27 -24.43
CA LEU A 246 -1.10 7.70 -24.79
C LEU A 246 -1.28 6.24 -25.21
N SER A 247 -0.36 5.74 -26.02
CA SER A 247 -0.38 4.36 -26.52
C SER A 247 0.73 3.56 -25.85
N PRO A 248 0.52 3.03 -24.63
CA PRO A 248 1.54 2.28 -23.92
C PRO A 248 1.98 1.05 -24.70
N ARG A 249 3.28 0.74 -24.65
CA ARG A 249 3.83 -0.41 -25.36
C ARG A 249 3.31 -1.72 -24.80
N ALA A 250 3.08 -2.69 -25.68
CA ALA A 250 2.83 -4.07 -25.29
C ALA A 250 4.15 -4.74 -24.92
N ILE A 251 4.41 -4.87 -23.62
CA ILE A 251 5.61 -5.50 -23.06
C ILE A 251 5.22 -6.38 -21.87
N ASN A 252 5.99 -7.44 -21.66
CA ASN A 252 5.88 -8.23 -20.44
C ASN A 252 6.73 -7.57 -19.35
N SER A 253 6.07 -6.96 -18.36
CA SER A 253 6.76 -6.24 -17.28
C SER A 253 7.63 -7.14 -16.42
N HIS A 254 7.33 -8.43 -16.36
CA HIS A 254 8.02 -9.37 -15.48
C HIS A 254 9.53 -9.44 -15.72
N TYR A 255 9.96 -9.27 -16.97
CA TYR A 255 11.38 -9.24 -17.33
C TYR A 255 12.15 -8.02 -16.79
N TYR A 256 11.42 -7.01 -16.30
CA TYR A 256 11.96 -5.74 -15.86
C TYR A 256 11.52 -5.41 -14.43
N ASP A 257 10.90 -6.34 -13.69
CA ASP A 257 10.31 -6.02 -12.39
C ASP A 257 11.35 -5.40 -11.42
N ILE A 258 11.11 -4.15 -11.05
CA ILE A 258 11.69 -3.51 -9.87
C ILE A 258 10.52 -3.18 -8.95
N ASP A 259 10.51 -3.78 -7.76
CA ASP A 259 9.36 -3.71 -6.87
C ASP A 259 9.76 -3.12 -5.51
N GLU A 260 9.44 -1.84 -5.29
CA GLU A 260 9.67 -1.15 -4.02
C GLU A 260 8.74 -1.69 -2.92
N LEU A 261 7.53 -2.15 -3.27
CA LEU A 261 6.57 -2.72 -2.31
C LEU A 261 7.03 -4.11 -1.84
N ALA A 262 7.65 -4.90 -2.71
CA ALA A 262 8.26 -6.17 -2.33
C ALA A 262 9.41 -5.99 -1.33
N ARG A 263 10.01 -4.79 -1.22
CA ARG A 263 11.03 -4.47 -0.20
C ARG A 263 10.44 -4.05 1.14
N SER A 264 9.15 -3.76 1.19
CA SER A 264 8.42 -3.42 2.41
C SER A 264 7.99 -4.71 3.13
N ASP A 265 7.14 -4.56 4.15
CA ASP A 265 6.58 -5.67 4.91
C ASP A 265 5.68 -6.56 4.03
N ILE A 266 5.84 -7.88 4.14
CA ILE A 266 4.96 -8.87 3.49
C ILE A 266 4.18 -9.60 4.58
N PHE A 267 2.87 -9.54 4.46
CA PHE A 267 1.91 -10.27 5.28
C PHE A 267 1.49 -11.53 4.50
N PRO A 268 1.68 -12.74 5.03
CA PRO A 268 1.45 -13.94 4.25
C PRO A 268 -0.04 -14.28 4.12
N VAL A 269 -0.38 -15.01 3.07
CA VAL A 269 -1.69 -15.67 2.95
C VAL A 269 -1.68 -16.91 3.82
N TYR A 270 -2.50 -16.96 4.87
CA TYR A 270 -2.49 -18.13 5.76
C TYR A 270 -2.95 -19.41 5.04
N PRO A 271 -2.37 -20.59 5.34
CA PRO A 271 -2.66 -21.84 4.66
C PRO A 271 -4.15 -22.21 4.53
N PRO A 272 -5.03 -22.02 5.55
CA PRO A 272 -6.46 -22.30 5.35
C PRO A 272 -7.13 -21.38 4.31
N ILE A 273 -6.76 -20.09 4.28
CA ILE A 273 -7.24 -19.14 3.26
C ILE A 273 -6.69 -19.52 1.90
N ALA A 274 -5.40 -19.84 1.84
CA ALA A 274 -4.72 -20.24 0.61
C ALA A 274 -5.32 -21.51 0.00
N LYS A 275 -5.61 -22.52 0.83
CA LYS A 275 -6.34 -23.73 0.46
C LYS A 275 -7.71 -23.40 -0.12
N HIS A 276 -8.46 -22.50 0.53
CA HIS A 276 -9.79 -22.10 0.09
C HIS A 276 -9.78 -21.38 -1.28
N TYR A 277 -8.80 -20.51 -1.53
CA TYR A 277 -8.66 -19.78 -2.80
C TYR A 277 -7.78 -20.46 -3.85
N GLY A 278 -7.21 -21.64 -3.57
CA GLY A 278 -6.35 -22.36 -4.51
C GLY A 278 -5.02 -21.65 -4.81
N VAL A 279 -4.44 -20.96 -3.82
CA VAL A 279 -3.16 -20.24 -3.92
C VAL A 279 -2.12 -20.79 -2.94
N GLN A 280 -0.89 -20.30 -3.01
CA GLN A 280 0.17 -20.67 -2.07
C GLN A 280 -0.01 -19.94 -0.73
N GLY A 281 0.05 -20.69 0.38
CA GLY A 281 -0.03 -20.15 1.73
C GLY A 281 1.27 -20.27 2.52
N SER A 282 1.38 -19.50 3.59
CA SER A 282 2.49 -19.51 4.54
C SER A 282 2.11 -18.80 5.84
N TYR A 283 2.87 -19.01 6.90
CA TYR A 283 2.92 -18.20 8.11
C TYR A 283 4.29 -17.48 8.26
N LEU A 284 5.01 -17.28 7.16
CA LEU A 284 6.27 -16.55 7.13
C LEU A 284 6.03 -15.08 6.77
N PHE A 285 6.28 -14.23 7.73
CA PHE A 285 6.20 -12.78 7.60
C PHE A 285 7.57 -12.23 7.20
N LYS A 286 7.59 -11.19 6.36
CA LYS A 286 8.83 -10.49 5.99
C LYS A 286 8.80 -9.07 6.53
N CYS A 287 9.84 -8.67 7.26
CA CYS A 287 10.01 -7.29 7.72
C CYS A 287 10.54 -6.40 6.58
N GLU A 288 10.24 -5.10 6.66
CA GLU A 288 10.78 -4.13 5.72
C GLU A 288 12.32 -4.15 5.60
N ASN A 289 12.82 -3.96 4.38
CA ASN A 289 14.26 -3.90 4.06
C ASN A 289 14.57 -2.71 3.12
N HIS A 290 14.26 -1.51 3.62
CA HIS A 290 14.52 -0.24 2.92
C HIS A 290 15.89 0.36 3.23
N HIS A 291 16.59 -0.13 4.25
CA HIS A 291 17.88 0.41 4.68
C HIS A 291 19.05 -0.09 3.82
N ILE A 292 20.13 0.70 3.78
CA ILE A 292 21.42 0.24 3.27
C ILE A 292 21.98 -0.72 4.33
N SER A 293 21.59 -1.98 4.23
CA SER A 293 21.99 -3.06 5.12
C SER A 293 22.93 -4.02 4.37
N GLN A 294 23.90 -4.59 5.10
CA GLN A 294 24.66 -5.76 4.62
C GLN A 294 23.84 -7.05 4.77
N GLY A 295 22.76 -7.03 5.53
CA GLY A 295 21.82 -8.14 5.69
C GLY A 295 20.82 -8.25 4.55
N VAL A 296 20.27 -9.45 4.36
CA VAL A 296 19.32 -9.75 3.28
C VAL A 296 17.85 -9.48 3.65
N GLY A 297 17.61 -9.00 4.87
CA GLY A 297 16.27 -8.78 5.45
C GLY A 297 15.94 -9.82 6.52
N ASP A 298 14.92 -9.53 7.32
CA ASP A 298 14.46 -10.38 8.42
C ASP A 298 13.10 -11.00 8.11
N PHE A 299 12.90 -12.21 8.62
CA PHE A 299 11.66 -12.97 8.49
C PHE A 299 11.21 -13.44 9.86
N LEU A 300 9.90 -13.48 10.08
CA LEU A 300 9.29 -13.93 11.32
C LEU A 300 8.38 -15.11 11.04
N THR A 301 8.46 -16.13 11.87
CA THR A 301 7.42 -17.16 11.97
C THR A 301 6.19 -16.58 12.65
N LEU A 302 5.02 -17.24 12.55
CA LEU A 302 3.83 -16.82 13.28
C LEU A 302 4.07 -16.69 14.80
N PRO A 303 4.67 -17.67 15.51
CA PRO A 303 5.01 -17.50 16.92
C PRO A 303 5.85 -16.26 17.22
N GLN A 304 6.85 -15.96 16.39
CA GLN A 304 7.72 -14.79 16.55
C GLN A 304 6.98 -13.48 16.28
N PHE A 305 6.13 -13.45 15.24
CA PHE A 305 5.29 -12.31 14.93
C PHE A 305 4.32 -12.01 16.09
N LEU A 306 3.62 -13.04 16.61
CA LEU A 306 2.70 -12.89 17.75
C LEU A 306 3.41 -12.39 19.01
N ALA A 307 4.58 -12.94 19.34
CA ALA A 307 5.36 -12.48 20.49
C ALA A 307 5.72 -11.00 20.38
N ARG A 308 6.20 -10.56 19.21
CA ARG A 308 6.55 -9.15 18.96
C ARG A 308 5.33 -8.23 18.93
N CYS A 309 4.17 -8.70 18.47
CA CYS A 309 2.92 -7.95 18.58
C CYS A 309 2.51 -7.77 20.05
N TYR A 310 2.60 -8.81 20.88
CA TYR A 310 2.30 -8.72 22.32
C TYR A 310 3.22 -7.72 23.02
N GLU A 311 4.52 -7.75 22.72
CA GLU A 311 5.49 -6.77 23.22
C GLU A 311 5.13 -5.34 22.80
N ALA A 312 4.74 -5.13 21.55
CA ALA A 312 4.30 -3.84 21.06
C ALA A 312 3.03 -3.36 21.80
N PHE A 313 2.02 -4.23 21.93
CA PHE A 313 0.76 -3.89 22.59
C PHE A 313 0.92 -3.61 24.09
N ALA A 314 1.90 -4.23 24.76
CA ALA A 314 2.22 -3.97 26.16
C ALA A 314 2.75 -2.54 26.41
N GLY A 315 3.27 -1.87 25.38
CA GLY A 315 3.72 -0.49 25.44
C GLY A 315 2.61 0.57 25.30
N HIS A 316 1.36 0.13 25.14
CA HIS A 316 0.22 1.00 24.85
C HIS A 316 -0.89 0.88 25.89
N ASP A 317 -1.58 1.99 26.12
CA ASP A 317 -2.80 1.97 26.93
C ASP A 317 -3.93 1.29 26.15
N ARG A 318 -4.85 0.63 26.87
CA ARG A 318 -5.99 -0.07 26.25
C ARG A 318 -6.80 0.80 25.29
N ALA A 319 -6.94 2.10 25.59
CA ALA A 319 -7.70 3.05 24.79
C ALA A 319 -7.02 3.39 23.46
N GLU A 320 -5.71 3.14 23.33
CA GLU A 320 -4.93 3.35 22.10
C GLU A 320 -5.01 2.12 21.17
N LEU A 321 -5.44 0.97 21.69
CA LEU A 321 -5.54 -0.30 20.97
C LEU A 321 -6.95 -0.50 20.39
N ALA A 322 -7.35 0.38 19.48
CA ALA A 322 -8.68 0.39 18.88
C ALA A 322 -8.68 -0.12 17.42
N ASN A 323 -9.59 -1.05 17.14
CA ASN A 323 -9.94 -1.47 15.79
C ASN A 323 -11.41 -1.89 15.74
N PRO A 324 -12.24 -1.35 14.83
CA PRO A 324 -13.69 -1.59 14.83
C PRO A 324 -14.10 -3.07 14.75
N ARG A 325 -13.34 -3.88 14.00
CA ARG A 325 -13.64 -5.32 13.88
C ARG A 325 -13.40 -6.04 15.20
N VAL A 326 -12.25 -5.80 15.82
CA VAL A 326 -11.89 -6.43 17.08
C VAL A 326 -12.82 -5.95 18.20
N GLU A 327 -13.17 -4.68 18.23
CA GLU A 327 -14.18 -4.14 19.15
C GLU A 327 -15.53 -4.83 19.00
N GLY A 328 -15.96 -5.12 17.76
CA GLY A 328 -17.14 -5.93 17.48
C GLY A 328 -17.09 -7.32 18.13
N TRP A 329 -15.98 -8.05 17.98
CA TRP A 329 -15.81 -9.36 18.62
C TRP A 329 -15.71 -9.30 20.15
N LEU A 330 -15.13 -8.22 20.70
CA LEU A 330 -15.03 -8.03 22.14
C LEU A 330 -16.38 -7.72 22.77
N ALA A 331 -17.23 -6.94 22.06
CA ALA A 331 -18.55 -6.51 22.51
C ALA A 331 -19.62 -7.59 22.34
N ASP A 332 -19.52 -8.43 21.30
CA ASP A 332 -20.40 -9.58 21.14
C ASP A 332 -19.96 -10.78 21.99
N GLU A 333 -20.73 -11.09 23.03
CA GLU A 333 -20.43 -12.16 23.97
C GLU A 333 -20.41 -13.55 23.29
N ALA A 334 -21.19 -13.73 22.21
CA ALA A 334 -21.19 -14.99 21.46
C ALA A 334 -19.86 -15.18 20.71
N SER A 335 -19.45 -14.19 19.91
CA SER A 335 -18.17 -14.14 19.20
C SER A 335 -16.98 -14.28 20.15
N SER A 336 -16.99 -13.55 21.26
CA SER A 336 -15.92 -13.64 22.26
C SER A 336 -15.81 -15.05 22.85
N ARG A 337 -16.94 -15.69 23.18
CA ARG A 337 -16.94 -17.04 23.79
C ARG A 337 -16.47 -18.09 22.80
N ILE A 338 -16.92 -18.03 21.53
CA ILE A 338 -16.51 -19.00 20.52
C ILE A 338 -15.01 -18.92 20.24
N LEU A 339 -14.43 -17.72 20.12
CA LEU A 339 -12.99 -17.55 19.88
C LEU A 339 -12.15 -18.10 21.05
N ILE A 340 -12.52 -17.79 22.29
CA ILE A 340 -11.81 -18.32 23.47
C ILE A 340 -11.94 -19.84 23.55
N LYS A 341 -13.13 -20.39 23.25
CA LYS A 341 -13.36 -21.83 23.22
C LYS A 341 -12.47 -22.51 22.17
N LEU A 342 -12.48 -22.01 20.93
CA LEU A 342 -11.69 -22.56 19.83
C LEU A 342 -10.19 -22.47 20.12
N ALA A 343 -9.70 -21.38 20.70
CA ALA A 343 -8.29 -21.25 21.12
C ALA A 343 -7.88 -22.37 22.09
N ARG A 344 -8.73 -22.69 23.08
CA ARG A 344 -8.47 -23.77 24.05
C ARG A 344 -8.53 -25.15 23.41
N GLU A 345 -9.54 -25.41 22.59
CA GLU A 345 -9.73 -26.71 21.92
C GLU A 345 -8.59 -26.99 20.94
N ASN A 346 -8.20 -26.00 20.13
CA ASN A 346 -7.09 -26.10 19.20
C ASN A 346 -5.77 -26.31 19.94
N LEU A 347 -5.51 -25.57 21.03
CA LEU A 347 -4.31 -25.75 21.84
C LEU A 347 -4.25 -27.15 22.46
N ALA A 348 -5.37 -27.63 23.03
CA ALA A 348 -5.45 -28.98 23.60
C ALA A 348 -5.25 -30.08 22.54
N ALA A 349 -5.63 -29.82 21.30
CA ALA A 349 -5.41 -30.70 20.16
C ALA A 349 -4.00 -30.57 19.54
N GLY A 350 -3.14 -29.67 20.03
CA GLY A 350 -1.82 -29.41 19.48
C GLY A 350 -1.82 -28.66 18.15
N LEU A 351 -2.95 -28.04 17.77
CA LEU A 351 -3.11 -27.27 16.53
C LEU A 351 -2.52 -25.86 16.69
N THR A 352 -1.19 -25.78 16.70
CA THR A 352 -0.42 -24.53 16.85
C THR A 352 0.53 -24.36 15.66
N PRO A 353 0.15 -23.53 14.66
CA PRO A 353 0.99 -23.34 13.48
C PRO A 353 2.38 -22.77 13.80
N ALA A 354 3.36 -23.14 12.97
CA ALA A 354 4.74 -22.71 13.12
C ALA A 354 5.29 -21.98 11.87
N LEU A 355 5.04 -22.49 10.65
CA LEU A 355 5.56 -21.97 9.38
C LEU A 355 4.52 -21.92 8.26
#